data_AF-A0A9D9RMT8-F1
#
_entry.id   AF-A0A9D9RMT8-F1
#
_cell.length_a   1.000
_cell.length_b   1.000
_cell.length_c   1.000
_cell.angle_alpha   90.00
_cell.angle_beta   90.00
_cell.angle_gamma   90.00
#
_symmetry.space_group_name_H-M   'P 1'
#
loop_
_entity.id
_entity.type
_entity.pdbx_description
1 polymer ?
#
loop_
_entity_poly.entity_id
_entity_poly.type
_entity_poly.pdbx_seq_one_letter_code
_entity_poly.pdbx_strand_id
1 'polypeptide(L)'
;KGWELVPAIKALLMPESQVIEKPTFGSSELVGLLERLNEEEPIRSITLAGLCTDICVISNALLIKAYFPEIPIAVDATCCAGVTVESHQRALDAMRVCQIDIVE
;
A
#
# COMPACT_ATOMS: atom_id res chain seq x y z
N LYS A 1 11.46 17.86 -9.21
CA LYS A 1 10.57 18.40 -8.13
C LYS A 1 10.48 17.35 -7.02
N GLY A 2 9.94 17.68 -5.83
CA GLY A 2 9.94 16.74 -4.69
C GLY A 2 8.85 15.65 -4.70
N TRP A 3 7.85 15.77 -5.57
CA TRP A 3 6.68 14.87 -5.63
C TRP A 3 6.76 13.83 -6.76
N GLU A 4 7.75 13.93 -7.64
CA GLU A 4 7.90 13.05 -8.79
C GLU A 4 8.46 11.69 -8.35
N LEU A 5 8.07 10.62 -9.03
CA LEU A 5 8.69 9.31 -8.85
C LEU A 5 10.19 9.40 -9.12
N VAL A 6 10.99 8.80 -8.23
CA VAL A 6 12.43 8.70 -8.45
C VAL A 6 12.70 7.94 -9.75
N PRO A 7 13.73 8.30 -10.54
CA PRO A 7 13.95 7.74 -11.88
C PRO A 7 13.96 6.21 -11.92
N ALA A 8 14.53 5.57 -10.89
CA ALA A 8 14.58 4.11 -10.77
C ALA A 8 13.18 3.47 -10.71
N ILE A 9 12.24 4.05 -9.97
CA ILE A 9 10.86 3.55 -9.89
C ILE A 9 10.08 3.93 -11.15
N LYS A 10 10.29 5.14 -11.67
CA LYS A 10 9.64 5.58 -12.91
C LYS A 10 9.98 4.68 -14.11
N ALA A 11 11.21 4.15 -14.16
CA ALA A 11 11.66 3.23 -15.20
C ALA A 11 11.01 1.84 -15.13
N LEU A 12 10.39 1.47 -14.01
CA LEU A 12 9.70 0.19 -13.82
C LEU A 12 8.22 0.23 -14.25
N LEU A 13 7.68 1.40 -14.59
CA LEU A 13 6.30 1.54 -15.02
C LEU A 13 6.07 0.83 -16.35
N MET A 14 5.04 -0.02 -16.37
CA MET A 14 4.52 -0.70 -17.57
C MET A 14 3.31 0.07 -18.13
N PRO A 15 2.90 -0.13 -19.40
CA PRO A 15 1.72 0.53 -19.98
C PRO A 15 0.44 0.36 -19.15
N GLU A 16 0.30 -0.76 -18.44
CA GLU A 16 -0.86 -1.11 -17.61
C GLU A 16 -0.77 -0.53 -16.20
N SER A 17 0.40 0.03 -15.81
CA SER A 17 0.61 0.60 -14.49
C SER A 17 -0.29 1.79 -14.26
N GLN A 18 -1.05 1.75 -13.17
CA GLN A 18 -1.92 2.85 -12.76
C GLN A 18 -1.15 3.82 -11.88
N VAL A 19 -1.13 5.10 -12.26
CA VAL A 19 -0.52 6.17 -11.47
C VAL A 19 -1.63 7.02 -10.87
N ILE A 20 -1.71 7.03 -9.55
CA ILE A 20 -2.77 7.73 -8.81
C ILE A 20 -2.17 8.94 -8.09
N GLU A 21 -2.73 10.12 -8.36
CA GLU A 21 -2.42 11.32 -7.57
C GLU A 21 -3.23 11.28 -6.28
N LYS A 22 -2.55 11.27 -5.14
CA LYS A 22 -3.17 11.03 -3.84
C LYS A 22 -3.02 12.27 -2.95
N PRO A 23 -4.05 13.13 -2.83
CA PRO A 23 -3.97 14.37 -2.05
C PRO A 23 -3.99 14.15 -0.53
N THR A 24 -4.29 12.94 -0.06
CA THR A 24 -4.40 12.54 1.36
C THR A 24 -3.44 11.39 1.71
N PHE A 25 -3.44 10.86 2.94
CA PHE A 25 -2.57 9.73 3.30
C PHE A 25 -3.03 8.38 2.71
N GLY A 26 -4.29 8.01 2.92
CA GLY A 26 -4.96 6.92 2.19
C GLY A 26 -5.59 7.42 0.89
N SER A 27 -5.78 6.53 -0.09
CA SER A 27 -6.46 6.84 -1.36
C SER A 27 -7.77 6.08 -1.51
N SER A 28 -8.88 6.81 -1.52
CA SER A 28 -10.18 6.25 -1.92
C SER A 28 -10.22 5.92 -3.41
N GLU A 29 -9.46 6.64 -4.24
CA GLU A 29 -9.34 6.34 -5.68
C GLU A 29 -8.66 4.99 -5.91
N LEU A 30 -7.64 4.64 -5.11
CA LEU A 30 -7.02 3.32 -5.16
C LEU A 30 -8.02 2.22 -4.81
N VAL A 31 -8.85 2.42 -3.78
CA VAL A 31 -9.89 1.46 -3.41
C VAL A 31 -10.88 1.27 -4.56
N GLY A 32 -11.41 2.35 -5.14
CA GLY A 32 -12.36 2.24 -6.26
C GLY A 32 -11.74 1.63 -7.53
N LEU A 33 -10.43 1.79 -7.74
CA LEU A 33 -9.71 1.05 -8.77
C LEU A 33 -9.67 -0.45 -8.45
N LEU A 34 -9.30 -0.82 -7.22
CA LEU A 34 -9.24 -2.22 -6.79
C LEU A 34 -10.60 -2.91 -6.84
N GLU A 35 -11.69 -2.21 -6.52
CA GLU A 35 -13.06 -2.74 -6.63
C GLU A 35 -13.38 -3.11 -8.09
N ARG A 36 -13.13 -2.20 -9.03
CA ARG A 36 -13.32 -2.46 -10.46
C ARG A 36 -12.46 -3.61 -10.98
N LEU A 37 -11.17 -3.62 -10.60
CA LEU A 37 -10.26 -4.71 -11.00
C LEU A 37 -10.74 -6.06 -10.46
N ASN A 38 -11.23 -6.10 -9.22
CA ASN A 38 -11.73 -7.31 -8.58
C ASN A 38 -13.06 -7.82 -9.19
N GLU A 39 -13.89 -6.93 -9.71
CA GLU A 39 -15.10 -7.28 -10.49
C GLU A 39 -14.74 -7.89 -11.85
N GLU A 40 -13.70 -7.37 -12.52
CA GLU A 40 -13.22 -7.88 -13.80
C GLU A 40 -12.50 -9.23 -13.66
N GLU A 41 -11.55 -9.32 -12.72
CA GLU A 41 -10.86 -10.55 -12.36
C GLU A 41 -10.61 -10.58 -10.84
N PRO A 42 -11.10 -11.61 -10.11
CA PRO A 42 -10.95 -11.67 -8.66
C PRO A 42 -9.48 -11.54 -8.20
N ILE A 43 -9.23 -10.51 -7.40
CA ILE A 43 -7.92 -10.25 -6.79
C ILE A 43 -7.65 -11.32 -5.74
N ARG A 44 -6.57 -12.07 -5.93
CA ARG A 44 -6.18 -13.16 -5.01
C ARG A 44 -5.40 -12.65 -3.80
N SER A 45 -4.67 -11.55 -3.95
CA SER A 45 -3.86 -10.95 -2.89
C SER A 45 -3.40 -9.56 -3.29
N ILE A 46 -3.13 -8.70 -2.32
CA ILE A 46 -2.56 -7.37 -2.51
C ILE A 46 -1.25 -7.27 -1.72
N THR A 47 -0.21 -6.70 -2.31
CA THR A 47 1.06 -6.43 -1.61
C THR A 47 1.38 -4.95 -1.69
N LEU A 48 1.69 -4.35 -0.55
CA LEU A 48 2.01 -2.94 -0.42
C LEU A 48 3.50 -2.76 -0.07
N ALA A 49 4.11 -1.76 -0.71
CA ALA A 49 5.46 -1.28 -0.44
C ALA A 49 5.51 0.23 -0.66
N GLY A 50 6.45 0.91 0.00
CA GLY A 50 6.65 2.36 -0.17
C GLY A 50 6.85 3.12 1.14
N LEU A 51 6.65 4.44 1.08
CA LEU A 51 7.02 5.37 2.14
C LEU A 51 5.91 6.38 2.48
N CYS A 52 5.76 6.81 3.74
CA CYS A 52 6.34 6.23 4.96
C CYS A 52 5.42 5.12 5.52
N THR A 53 6.00 4.12 6.18
CA THR A 53 5.26 2.96 6.75
C THR A 53 4.15 3.39 7.70
N ASP A 54 4.49 4.34 8.57
CA ASP A 54 3.69 4.88 9.68
C ASP A 54 2.71 5.99 9.26
N ILE A 55 2.61 6.29 7.96
CA ILE A 55 1.70 7.31 7.43
C ILE A 55 0.91 6.75 6.25
N CYS A 56 1.53 6.67 5.07
CA CYS A 56 0.81 6.32 3.84
C CYS A 56 0.60 4.82 3.70
N VAL A 57 1.59 4.00 4.04
CA VAL A 57 1.47 2.54 3.88
C VAL A 57 0.39 2.00 4.82
N ILE A 58 0.48 2.29 6.13
CA ILE A 58 -0.54 1.88 7.10
C ILE A 58 -1.93 2.42 6.77
N SER A 59 -2.05 3.69 6.34
CA SER A 59 -3.35 4.26 5.97
C SER A 59 -3.99 3.52 4.80
N ASN A 60 -3.23 3.18 3.76
CA ASN A 60 -3.77 2.43 2.62
C ASN A 60 -4.00 0.96 2.98
N ALA A 61 -3.12 0.33 3.75
CA ALA A 61 -3.27 -1.07 4.15
C ALA A 61 -4.55 -1.28 4.97
N LEU A 62 -4.80 -0.43 5.98
CA LEU A 62 -6.02 -0.50 6.79
C LEU A 62 -7.27 -0.16 5.98
N LEU A 63 -7.19 0.82 5.08
CA LEU A 63 -8.31 1.18 4.21
C LEU A 63 -8.67 0.03 3.28
N ILE A 64 -7.69 -0.57 2.60
CA ILE A 64 -7.91 -1.73 1.73
C ILE A 64 -8.45 -2.90 2.54
N LYS A 65 -7.89 -3.19 3.73
CA LYS A 65 -8.39 -4.28 4.59
C LYS A 65 -9.84 -4.08 5.03
N ALA A 66 -10.26 -2.83 5.25
CA ALA A 66 -11.64 -2.52 5.61
C ALA A 66 -12.63 -2.77 4.46
N TYR A 67 -12.22 -2.51 3.21
CA TYR A 67 -13.06 -2.74 2.03
C TYR A 67 -12.99 -4.19 1.52
N PHE A 68 -11.86 -4.86 1.71
CA PHE A 68 -11.60 -6.22 1.24
C PHE A 68 -11.20 -7.12 2.42
N PRO A 69 -12.11 -7.42 3.35
CA PRO A 69 -11.79 -8.16 4.57
C PRO A 69 -11.23 -9.56 4.30
N GLU A 70 -11.72 -10.22 3.25
CA GLU A 70 -11.34 -11.59 2.90
C GLU A 70 -10.15 -11.70 1.95
N ILE A 71 -9.70 -10.59 1.34
CA ILE A 71 -8.53 -10.62 0.46
C ILE A 71 -7.27 -10.61 1.33
N PRO A 72 -6.31 -11.55 1.10
CA PRO A 72 -5.00 -11.48 1.72
C PRO A 72 -4.26 -10.19 1.36
N ILE A 73 -3.83 -9.45 2.37
CA ILE A 73 -3.07 -8.21 2.21
C ILE A 73 -1.73 -8.40 2.90
N ALA A 74 -0.66 -8.14 2.18
CA ALA A 74 0.70 -8.17 2.69
C ALA A 74 1.35 -6.78 2.60
N VAL A 75 2.25 -6.49 3.53
CA VAL A 75 3.19 -5.36 3.48
C VAL A 75 4.60 -5.93 3.51
N ASP A 76 5.41 -5.58 2.50
CA ASP A 76 6.84 -5.91 2.49
C ASP A 76 7.59 -4.88 3.34
N ALA A 77 8.03 -5.30 4.52
CA ALA A 77 8.75 -4.46 5.47
C ALA A 77 10.13 -4.05 4.94
N THR A 78 10.79 -4.89 4.13
CA THR A 78 12.11 -4.61 3.55
C THR A 78 12.03 -3.51 2.49
N CYS A 79 10.87 -3.35 1.86
CA CYS A 79 10.57 -2.31 0.88
C CYS A 79 9.84 -1.10 1.50
N CYS A 80 9.92 -0.94 2.82
CA CYS A 80 9.24 0.09 3.59
C CYS A 80 10.19 0.80 4.57
N ALA A 81 9.91 2.06 4.91
CA ALA A 81 10.58 2.76 6.00
C ALA A 81 9.62 3.77 6.67
N GLY A 82 9.66 3.82 8.00
CA GLY A 82 8.93 4.83 8.79
C GLY A 82 9.75 6.10 9.02
N VAL A 83 9.12 7.12 9.60
CA VAL A 83 9.82 8.35 10.00
C VAL A 83 10.94 8.07 11.01
N THR A 84 10.73 7.10 11.90
CA THR A 84 11.77 6.53 12.78
C THR A 84 11.69 5.00 12.75
N VAL A 85 12.74 4.33 13.24
CA VAL A 85 12.73 2.86 13.39
C VAL A 85 11.60 2.42 14.33
N GLU A 86 11.36 3.17 15.42
CA GLU A 86 10.29 2.87 16.36
C GLU A 86 8.90 3.04 15.72
N SER A 87 8.67 4.13 14.96
CA SER A 87 7.38 4.37 14.33
C SER A 87 7.11 3.37 13.20
N HIS A 88 8.14 2.98 12.45
CA HIS A 88 8.08 1.90 11.48
C HIS A 88 7.58 0.60 12.14
N GLN A 89 8.25 0.16 13.21
CA GLN A 89 7.88 -1.08 13.91
C GLN A 89 6.45 -1.02 14.46
N ARG A 90 6.07 0.09 15.10
CA ARG A 90 4.71 0.28 15.64
C ARG A 90 3.65 0.21 14.55
N ALA A 91 3.93 0.74 13.36
CA ALA A 91 3.01 0.66 12.24
C ALA A 91 2.86 -0.78 11.72
N LEU A 92 3.96 -1.53 11.60
CA LEU A 92 3.92 -2.95 11.24
C LEU A 92 3.14 -3.76 12.27
N ASP A 93 3.38 -3.54 13.57
CA ASP A 93 2.66 -4.22 14.66
C ASP A 93 1.16 -3.92 14.61
N ALA A 94 0.77 -2.67 14.35
CA ALA A 94 -0.62 -2.27 14.18
C ALA A 94 -1.28 -2.92 12.95
N MET A 95 -0.54 -3.14 11.87
CA MET A 95 -1.06 -3.85 10.70
C MET A 95 -1.23 -5.35 10.97
N ARG A 96 -0.31 -5.99 11.71
CA ARG A 96 -0.41 -7.43 12.06
C ARG A 96 -1.72 -7.73 12.82
N VAL A 97 -2.12 -6.89 13.77
CA VAL A 97 -3.37 -7.11 14.53
C VAL A 97 -4.62 -6.98 13.66
N CYS A 98 -4.51 -6.30 12.51
CA CYS A 98 -5.57 -6.16 11.52
C CYS A 98 -5.56 -7.28 10.46
N GLN A 99 -4.86 -8.39 10.71
CA GLN A 99 -4.73 -9.51 9.75
C GLN A 99 -4.14 -9.07 8.41
N ILE A 100 -3.17 -8.16 8.46
CA ILE A 100 -2.30 -7.81 7.34
C ILE A 100 -0.98 -8.54 7.58
N ASP A 101 -0.56 -9.33 6.61
CA ASP A 101 0.68 -10.10 6.67
C ASP A 101 1.87 -9.14 6.51
N ILE A 102 2.87 -9.29 7.38
CA ILE A 102 4.13 -8.54 7.25
C ILE A 102 5.19 -9.50 6.74
N VAL A 103 5.70 -9.22 5.55
CA VAL A 103 6.77 -9.99 4.90
C VAL A 103 8.09 -9.29 5.18
N GLU A 104 9.09 -10.05 5.62
CA GLU A 104 10.41 -9.59 6.07
C GLU A 104 11.53 -10.32 5.33
#